data_AF-A0A920YIV7-F1
#
_entry.id   AF-A0A920YIV7-F1
#
_cell.length_a   1.000
_cell.length_b   1.000
_cell.length_c   1.000
_cell.angle_alpha   90.00
_cell.angle_beta   90.00
_cell.angle_gamma   90.00
#
_symmetry.space_group_name_H-M   'P 1'
#
loop_
_entity.id
_entity.type
_entity.pdbx_description
1 polymer ?
#
loop_
_entity_poly.entity_id
_entity_poly.type
_entity_poly.pdbx_seq_one_letter_code
_entity_poly.pdbx_strand_id
1 'polypeptide(L)' 'MGTYGLDGVICAWERGQLTTEQAIGQILLLLQELEERLRILERRLERYVEYVRHIGATKESRS' A
#
# COMPACT_ATOMS: atom_id res chain seq x y z
N MET A 1 -14.21 -11.39 9.46
CA MET A 1 -14.80 -12.07 8.29
C MET A 1 -13.78 -12.00 7.18
N GLY A 2 -13.36 -13.16 6.66
CA GLY A 2 -12.13 -13.33 5.91
C GLY A 2 -11.95 -12.31 4.79
N THR A 3 -10.83 -11.59 4.84
CA THR A 3 -10.32 -10.75 3.77
C THR A 3 -10.00 -11.65 2.58
N TYR A 4 -11.02 -11.91 1.76
CA TYR A 4 -10.78 -12.35 0.40
C TYR A 4 -9.98 -11.23 -0.27
N GLY A 5 -8.84 -11.57 -0.87
CA GLY A 5 -8.18 -10.67 -1.81
C GLY A 5 -9.14 -10.32 -2.95
N LEU A 6 -8.76 -9.36 -3.80
CA LEU A 6 -9.61 -8.85 -4.89
C LEU A 6 -10.28 -9.99 -5.69
N ASP A 7 -9.54 -11.05 -6.02
CA ASP A 7 -10.05 -12.22 -6.74
C ASP A 7 -11.21 -12.93 -6.01
N GLY A 8 -11.11 -13.05 -4.68
CA GLY A 8 -12.19 -13.67 -3.90
C GLY A 8 -13.41 -12.76 -3.76
N VAL A 9 -13.24 -11.43 -3.77
CA VAL A 9 -14.37 -10.48 -3.85
C VAL A 9 -15.08 -10.61 -5.19
N ILE A 10 -14.32 -10.67 -6.29
CA ILE A 10 -14.85 -10.84 -7.65
C ILE A 10 -15.60 -12.16 -7.77
N CYS A 11 -14.99 -13.29 -7.38
CA CYS A 11 -15.65 -14.59 -7.43
C CYS A 11 -16.91 -14.67 -6.54
N ALA A 12 -16.91 -14.02 -5.36
CA ALA A 12 -18.09 -13.97 -4.51
C ALA A 12 -19.22 -13.12 -5.14
N TRP A 13 -18.87 -12.02 -5.80
CA TRP A 13 -19.83 -11.17 -6.50
C TRP A 13 -20.44 -11.87 -7.73
N GLU A 14 -19.62 -12.53 -8.56
CA GLU A 14 -20.08 -13.31 -9.72
C GLU A 14 -21.05 -14.43 -9.33
N ARG A 15 -20.82 -15.04 -8.16
CA ARG A 15 -21.71 -16.09 -7.61
C ARG A 15 -22.96 -15.53 -6.93
N GLY A 16 -23.18 -14.21 -6.95
CA GLY A 16 -24.31 -13.55 -6.29
C GLY A 16 -24.27 -13.60 -4.77
N GLN A 17 -23.11 -13.90 -4.18
CA GLN A 17 -22.93 -14.00 -2.72
C GLN A 17 -22.67 -12.64 -2.07
N LEU A 18 -22.36 -11.62 -2.88
CA LEU A 18 -22.22 -10.23 -2.47
C LEU A 18 -23.16 -9.38 -3.31
N THR A 19 -23.80 -8.39 -2.67
CA THR A 19 -24.44 -7.32 -3.44
C THR A 19 -23.37 -6.42 -4.07
N THR A 20 -23.76 -5.65 -5.07
CA THR A 20 -22.88 -4.67 -5.72
C THR A 20 -22.26 -3.72 -4.70
N GLU A 21 -23.04 -3.24 -3.73
CA GLU A 21 -22.57 -2.34 -2.66
C GLU A 21 -21.55 -3.03 -1.76
N GLN A 22 -21.76 -4.30 -1.42
CA GLN A 22 -20.82 -5.08 -0.61
C GLN A 22 -19.51 -5.33 -1.35
N ALA A 23 -19.58 -5.66 -2.64
CA ALA A 23 -18.39 -5.85 -3.48
C ALA A 23 -17.58 -4.55 -3.59
N ILE A 24 -18.24 -3.42 -3.88
CA ILE A 24 -17.61 -2.10 -3.94
C ILE A 24 -16.98 -1.74 -2.59
N GLY A 25 -17.71 -1.95 -1.48
CA GLY A 25 -17.18 -1.68 -0.14
C GLY A 25 -15.92 -2.48 0.17
N GLN A 26 -15.88 -3.77 -0.19
CA GLN A 26 -14.70 -4.60 -0.01
C GLN A 26 -13.52 -4.14 -0.89
N ILE A 27 -13.78 -3.76 -2.15
CA ILE A 27 -12.75 -3.22 -3.03
C ILE A 27 -12.16 -1.92 -2.47
N LEU A 28 -13.00 -1.02 -1.96
CA LEU A 28 -12.54 0.24 -1.35
C LEU A 28 -11.64 0.00 -0.14
N LEU A 29 -11.98 -0.97 0.72
CA LEU A 29 -11.15 -1.34 1.86
C LEU A 29 -9.78 -1.90 1.42
N LEU A 30 -9.75 -2.73 0.38
CA LEU A 30 -8.50 -3.24 -0.19
C LEU A 30 -7.62 -2.12 -0.75
N LEU A 31 -8.22 -1.14 -1.43
CA LEU A 31 -7.50 0.03 -1.95
C LEU A 31 -6.94 0.89 -0.82
N GLN A 32 -7.71 1.11 0.25
CA GLN A 32 -7.25 1.89 1.41
C GLN A 32 -6.07 1.19 2.12
N GLU A 33 -6.10 -0.14 2.24
CA GLU A 33 -4.98 -0.90 2.79
C GLU A 33 -3.72 -0.78 1.92
N LEU A 34 -3.88 -0.84 0.59
CA LEU A 34 -2.77 -0.65 -0.35
C LEU A 34 -2.19 0.77 -0.29
N GLU A 35 -3.04 1.79 -0.19
CA GLU A 35 -2.62 3.20 -0.05
C GLU A 35 -1.77 3.39 1.21
N GLU A 36 -2.21 2.84 2.36
CA GLU A 36 -1.47 2.97 3.61
C GLU A 36 -0.10 2.27 3.52
N ARG A 37 -0.07 1.06 2.94
CA ARG A 37 1.19 0.33 2.72
C ARG A 37 2.14 1.10 1.81
N LEU A 38 1.64 1.73 0.76
CA LEU A 38 2.42 2.58 -0.14
C LEU A 38 2.98 3.80 0.59
N ARG A 39 2.17 4.53 1.35
CA ARG A 39 2.63 5.68 2.14
C ARG A 39 3.74 5.33 3.11
N ILE A 40 3.64 4.17 3.78
CA ILE A 40 4.70 3.69 4.68
C ILE A 40 6.00 3.44 3.91
N LEU A 41 5.92 2.83 2.73
CA LEU A 41 7.08 2.59 1.87
C LEU A 41 7.70 3.89 1.38
N GLU A 42 6.90 4.84 0.93
CA GLU A 42 7.36 6.18 0.50
C GLU A 42 8.12 6.89 1.61
N ARG A 43 7.53 6.97 2.82
CA ARG A 43 8.20 7.59 3.99
C ARG A 43 9.49 6.88 4.40
N ARG A 44 9.59 5.57 4.17
CA ARG A 44 10.83 4.82 4.42
C ARG A 44 11.89 5.13 3.37
N LEU A 45 11.47 5.25 2.10
CA LEU A 45 12.35 5.61 1.01
C LEU A 45 12.89 7.04 1.17
N GLU A 46 12.03 8.01 1.52
CA GLU A 46 12.44 9.39 1.80
C GLU A 46 13.53 9.46 2.87
N ARG A 47 13.32 8.79 4.01
CA ARG A 47 14.32 8.71 5.09
C ARG A 47 15.63 8.06 4.64
N TYR A 48 15.55 7.02 3.82
CA TYR A 48 16.73 6.36 3.27
C TYR A 48 17.51 7.30 2.34
N VAL A 49 16.82 8.02 1.45
CA VAL A 49 17.44 9.00 0.55
C VAL A 49 18.09 10.14 1.35
N GLU A 50 17.41 10.66 2.37
CA GLU A 50 17.95 11.69 3.26
C GLU A 50 19.21 11.22 3.98
N TYR A 51 19.20 10.00 4.54
CA TYR A 51 20.38 9.39 5.17
C TYR A 51 21.57 9.26 4.21
N VAL A 52 21.33 8.77 2.99
CA VAL A 52 22.37 8.63 1.97
C VAL A 52 22.96 10.00 1.58
N ARG A 53 22.13 11.04 1.45
CA ARG A 53 22.59 12.41 1.19
C ARG A 53 23.48 12.95 2.31
N HIS A 54 23.11 12.75 3.57
CA HIS A 54 23.92 13.18 4.72
C HIS A 54 25.28 12.46 4.79
N ILE A 55 25.34 11.17 4.45
CA ILE A 55 26.62 10.44 4.37
C ILE A 55 27.48 10.93 3.21
N GLY A 56 26.89 11.21 2.05
CA GLY A 56 27.61 11.77 0.90
C GLY A 56 28.27 13.11 1.25
N ALA A 57 27.49 14.02 1.85
CA ALA A 57 27.97 15.36 2.22
C ALA A 57 29.08 15.33 3.31
N THR A 58 29.03 14.37 4.24
CA THR A 58 30.06 14.23 5.29
C THR A 58 31.38 13.64 4.79
N LYS A 59 31.38 12.95 3.64
CA LYS A 59 32.62 12.49 2.98
C LYS A 59 33.31 13.59 2.18
N GLU A 60 32.56 14.48 1.53
CA GLU A 60 33.12 15.62 0.79
C GLU A 60 33.79 16.65 1.70
N SER A 61 33.24 16.93 2.89
CA SER A 61 33.86 17.88 3.83
C SER A 61 35.13 17.37 4.53
N ARG A 62 35.54 16.12 4.29
CA ARG A 62 36.75 15.50 4.86
C ARG A 62 37.88 15.30 3.85
N SER A 63 37.67 15.66 2.58
CA SER A 63 38.69 15.66 1.52
C SER A 63 39.09 17.10 1.18
#